data_AF-A0AAV7JYB0-F1
#
_entry.id   AF-A0AAV7JYB0-F1
#
_cell.length_a   1.000
_cell.length_b   1.000
_cell.length_c   1.000
_cell.angle_alpha   90.00
_cell.angle_beta   90.00
_cell.angle_gamma   90.00
#
_symmetry.space_group_name_H-M   'P 1'
#
loop_
_entity.id
_entity.type
_entity.pdbx_description
1 polymer ?
#
loop_
_entity_poly.entity_id
_entity_poly.type
_entity_poly.pdbx_seq_one_letter_code
_entity_poly.pdbx_strand_id
1 'polypeptide(L)'
;MPEDLKSVLDSAVKTVNFIKARPMNSRLFGVLCDEIGSEHLQLLLHTEIRWLSRGKVLTRLFELHWEVQMFLQDKQFPLLHLFENSEWLSQLAYLSDIFSRLNDLNLGLQELSITVFDLNDKINAMVKKLQLFEMKIKAGDVSPFPTLESFISENKLTLDDGVRDNIVAHSDSLRQQFRNYYPVSAEVNNWMRNPFTVEVGDMPEDFSTSEQESFLELSCDEALKSDFKRISLLDFWIQKTRRIPSAFGQGHTVSSSIRDYISVRERLLISCCDQDKIQK
;
A
#
# COMPACT_ATOMS: atom_id res chain seq x y z
N MET A 1 -7.22 -8.58 9.54
CA MET A 1 -5.99 -9.40 9.41
C MET A 1 -6.20 -10.66 10.24
N PRO A 2 -5.78 -11.86 9.78
CA PRO A 2 -5.79 -13.07 10.59
C PRO A 2 -5.02 -12.88 11.91
N GLU A 3 -5.49 -13.50 13.00
CA GLU A 3 -4.91 -13.31 14.34
C GLU A 3 -3.45 -13.77 14.43
N ASP A 4 -3.07 -14.83 13.70
CA ASP A 4 -1.68 -15.31 13.69
C ASP A 4 -0.73 -14.24 13.13
N LEU A 5 -1.07 -13.65 11.98
CA LEU A 5 -0.30 -12.58 11.37
C LEU A 5 -0.25 -11.33 12.25
N LYS A 6 -1.33 -11.04 12.99
CA LYS A 6 -1.35 -9.95 13.97
C LYS A 6 -0.41 -10.22 15.14
N SER A 7 -0.42 -11.45 15.67
CA SER A 7 0.50 -11.89 16.73
C SER A 7 1.97 -11.78 16.33
N VAL A 8 2.29 -12.14 15.07
CA VAL A 8 3.64 -11.94 14.49
C VAL A 8 4.02 -10.46 14.48
N LEU A 9 3.12 -9.61 13.99
CA LEU A 9 3.34 -8.16 13.95
C LEU A 9 3.59 -7.57 15.35
N ASP A 10 2.77 -7.95 16.33
CA ASP A 10 2.89 -7.46 17.71
C ASP A 10 4.19 -7.91 18.36
N SER A 11 4.59 -9.16 18.13
CA SER A 11 5.85 -9.72 18.64
C SER A 11 7.07 -9.08 17.99
N ALA A 12 7.01 -8.79 16.68
CA ALA A 12 8.03 -8.05 15.96
C ALA A 12 8.20 -6.63 16.52
N VAL A 13 7.10 -5.91 16.73
CA VAL A 13 7.10 -4.56 17.31
C VAL A 13 7.67 -4.58 18.74
N LYS A 14 7.26 -5.53 19.58
CA LYS A 14 7.81 -5.70 20.95
C LYS A 14 9.33 -5.93 20.92
N THR A 15 9.82 -6.73 19.99
CA THR A 15 11.25 -7.03 19.84
C THR A 15 12.04 -5.79 19.41
N VAL A 16 11.59 -5.08 18.38
CA VAL A 16 12.23 -3.84 17.91
C VAL A 16 12.25 -2.80 19.04
N ASN A 17 11.12 -2.64 19.74
CA ASN A 17 11.02 -1.72 20.87
C ASN A 17 11.98 -2.10 22.00
N PHE A 18 12.16 -3.37 22.33
CA PHE A 18 13.11 -3.79 23.36
C PHE A 18 14.57 -3.41 23.01
N ILE A 19 14.99 -3.64 21.78
CA ILE A 19 16.35 -3.32 21.31
C ILE A 19 16.55 -1.79 21.26
N LYS A 20 15.52 -1.06 20.82
CA LYS A 20 15.61 0.38 20.59
C LYS A 20 15.26 1.25 21.80
N ALA A 21 14.55 0.73 22.80
CA ALA A 21 14.12 1.49 23.98
C ALA A 21 15.29 1.99 24.84
N ARG A 22 16.43 1.27 24.83
CA ARG A 22 17.62 1.63 25.59
C ARG A 22 18.76 1.99 24.64
N PRO A 23 19.34 3.21 24.71
CA PRO A 23 20.47 3.60 23.87
C PRO A 23 21.64 2.63 23.94
N MET A 24 21.89 2.05 25.12
CA MET A 24 22.91 1.02 25.30
C MET A 24 22.62 -0.24 24.50
N ASN A 25 21.37 -0.74 24.49
CA ASN A 25 20.98 -1.90 23.70
C ASN A 25 21.16 -1.62 22.20
N SER A 26 20.73 -0.44 21.74
CA SER A 26 20.90 -0.05 20.34
C SER A 26 22.37 0.01 19.92
N ARG A 27 23.24 0.55 20.79
CA ARG A 27 24.69 0.61 20.51
C ARG A 27 25.32 -0.77 20.51
N LEU A 28 25.00 -1.63 21.48
CA LEU A 28 25.51 -3.01 21.54
C LEU A 28 25.05 -3.83 20.34
N PHE A 29 23.78 -3.67 19.93
CA PHE A 29 23.25 -4.31 18.73
C PHE A 29 24.00 -3.86 17.47
N GLY A 30 24.31 -2.56 17.35
CA GLY A 30 25.09 -2.07 16.21
C GLY A 30 26.52 -2.58 16.17
N VAL A 31 27.17 -2.73 17.33
CA VAL A 31 28.49 -3.38 17.42
C VAL A 31 28.40 -4.84 16.96
N LEU A 32 27.38 -5.58 17.41
CA LEU A 32 27.16 -6.97 17.00
C LEU A 32 26.97 -7.09 15.46
N CYS A 33 26.18 -6.20 14.87
CA CYS A 33 25.98 -6.19 13.40
C CYS A 33 27.28 -5.89 12.64
N ASP A 34 28.11 -4.97 13.16
CA ASP A 34 29.40 -4.62 12.55
C ASP A 34 30.39 -5.79 12.61
N GLU A 35 30.43 -6.50 13.74
CA GLU A 35 31.27 -7.69 13.93
C GLU A 35 30.87 -8.86 13.01
N ILE A 36 29.57 -9.01 12.73
CA ILE A 36 29.03 -10.04 11.84
C ILE A 36 29.13 -9.65 10.36
N GLY A 37 29.42 -8.37 10.06
CA GLY A 37 29.50 -7.86 8.70
C GLY A 37 28.15 -7.66 8.03
N SER A 38 27.10 -7.42 8.82
CA SER A 38 25.74 -7.18 8.32
C SER A 38 25.70 -5.92 7.45
N GLU A 39 24.89 -5.93 6.39
CA GLU A 39 24.68 -4.73 5.55
C GLU A 39 24.12 -3.55 6.36
N HIS A 40 23.40 -3.86 7.44
CA HIS A 40 22.73 -2.87 8.25
C HIS A 40 23.16 -2.94 9.71
N LEU A 41 23.70 -1.83 10.21
CA LEU A 41 24.23 -1.73 11.57
C LEU A 41 23.20 -1.32 12.62
N GLN A 42 21.94 -1.14 12.23
CA GLN A 42 20.90 -0.71 13.17
C GLN A 42 19.49 -1.07 12.69
N LEU A 43 18.65 -1.44 13.66
CA LEU A 43 17.20 -1.45 13.49
C LEU A 43 16.66 -0.01 13.44
N LEU A 44 15.60 0.17 12.66
CA LEU A 44 14.85 1.42 12.58
C LEU A 44 13.96 1.56 13.83
N LEU A 45 14.00 2.73 14.48
CA LEU A 45 13.08 3.03 15.59
C LEU A 45 11.69 3.34 15.03
N HIS A 46 10.66 2.77 15.64
CA HIS A 46 9.30 3.26 15.49
C HIS A 46 9.16 4.60 16.24
N THR A 47 9.38 5.73 15.57
CA THR A 47 8.77 6.99 16.03
C THR A 47 7.29 6.90 15.67
N GLU A 48 6.39 7.14 16.63
CA GLU A 48 4.92 6.97 16.55
C GLU A 48 4.18 7.81 15.49
N ILE A 49 4.81 8.14 14.36
CA ILE A 49 4.17 8.89 13.30
C ILE A 49 4.34 8.09 12.01
N ARG A 50 3.26 7.35 11.70
CA ARG A 50 2.88 6.81 10.37
C ARG A 50 3.47 5.44 10.01
N TRP A 51 2.57 4.45 9.85
CA TRP A 51 2.85 3.04 9.51
C TRP A 51 3.72 2.79 8.26
N LEU A 52 3.97 3.81 7.42
CA LEU A 52 4.95 3.75 6.32
C LEU A 52 6.35 3.39 6.82
N SER A 53 6.66 3.70 8.08
CA SER A 53 7.88 3.22 8.75
C SER A 53 7.82 1.74 9.13
N ARG A 54 6.62 1.15 9.34
CA ARG A 54 6.48 -0.25 9.78
C ARG A 54 6.90 -1.24 8.69
N GLY A 55 6.59 -1.00 7.42
CA GLY A 55 7.07 -1.85 6.34
C GLY A 55 8.60 -1.94 6.32
N LYS A 56 9.27 -0.78 6.35
CA LYS A 56 10.73 -0.71 6.43
C LYS A 56 11.30 -1.31 7.71
N VAL A 57 10.62 -1.14 8.85
CA VAL A 57 11.01 -1.76 10.13
C VAL A 57 10.94 -3.28 10.04
N LEU A 58 9.87 -3.84 9.46
CA LEU A 58 9.72 -5.30 9.30
C LEU A 58 10.73 -5.87 8.30
N THR A 59 10.97 -5.19 7.18
CA THR A 59 12.05 -5.54 6.25
C THR A 59 13.39 -5.56 6.97
N ARG A 60 13.72 -4.49 7.70
CA ARG A 60 14.98 -4.41 8.44
C ARG A 60 15.10 -5.45 9.56
N LEU A 61 13.99 -5.74 10.24
CA LEU A 61 13.95 -6.77 11.28
C LEU A 61 14.18 -8.15 10.67
N PHE A 62 13.60 -8.42 9.50
CA PHE A 62 13.79 -9.67 8.79
C PHE A 62 15.21 -9.80 8.25
N GLU A 63 15.77 -8.75 7.63
CA GLU A 63 17.17 -8.74 7.17
C GLU A 63 18.16 -9.05 8.30
N LEU A 64 17.89 -8.55 9.51
CA LEU A 64 18.75 -8.72 10.69
C LEU A 64 18.27 -9.81 11.66
N HIS A 65 17.43 -10.75 11.21
CA HIS A 65 16.78 -11.70 12.11
C HIS A 65 17.79 -12.60 12.86
N TRP A 66 18.93 -12.93 12.23
CA TRP A 66 19.99 -13.72 12.87
C TRP A 66 20.72 -12.94 13.97
N GLU A 67 21.10 -11.70 13.69
CA GLU A 67 21.74 -10.80 14.64
C GLU A 67 20.79 -10.47 15.81
N VAL A 68 19.51 -10.29 15.50
CA VAL A 68 18.47 -10.13 16.51
C VAL A 68 18.39 -11.37 17.38
N GLN A 69 18.32 -12.58 16.81
CA GLN A 69 18.30 -13.81 17.59
C GLN A 69 19.51 -13.89 18.55
N MET A 70 20.72 -13.66 18.05
CA MET A 70 21.94 -13.66 18.87
C MET A 70 21.90 -12.63 19.99
N PHE A 71 21.44 -11.41 19.69
CA PHE A 71 21.30 -10.36 20.69
C PHE A 71 20.27 -10.73 21.76
N LEU A 72 19.13 -11.32 21.38
CA LEU A 72 18.08 -11.74 22.30
C LEU A 72 18.51 -12.91 23.20
N GLN A 73 19.38 -13.80 22.71
CA GLN A 73 20.01 -14.86 23.52
C GLN A 73 20.82 -14.29 24.68
N ASP A 74 21.71 -13.33 24.42
CA ASP A 74 22.51 -12.66 25.47
C ASP A 74 21.62 -11.94 26.50
N LYS A 75 20.50 -11.36 26.05
CA LYS A 75 19.55 -10.63 26.91
C LYS A 75 18.49 -11.50 27.58
N GLN A 76 18.47 -12.82 27.33
CA GLN A 76 17.46 -13.75 27.84
C GLN A 76 16.02 -13.26 27.58
N PHE A 77 15.78 -12.72 26.38
CA PHE A 77 14.50 -12.11 26.06
C PHE A 77 13.40 -13.18 25.85
N PRO A 78 12.18 -13.01 26.41
CA PRO A 78 11.15 -14.06 26.37
C PRO A 78 10.70 -14.51 24.98
N LEU A 79 10.82 -13.64 23.97
CA LEU A 79 10.37 -13.91 22.60
C LEU A 79 11.47 -14.51 21.70
N LEU A 80 12.63 -14.89 22.25
CA LEU A 80 13.72 -15.50 21.49
C LEU A 80 13.26 -16.69 20.63
N HIS A 81 12.45 -17.58 21.22
CA HIS A 81 11.97 -18.80 20.57
C HIS A 81 11.21 -18.55 19.25
N LEU A 82 10.69 -17.33 19.04
CA LEU A 82 10.02 -16.97 17.78
C LEU A 82 11.00 -16.84 16.62
N PHE A 83 12.23 -16.38 16.87
CA PHE A 83 13.28 -16.26 15.86
C PHE A 83 13.91 -17.61 15.48
N GLU A 84 13.59 -18.67 16.22
CA GLU A 84 13.94 -20.06 15.89
C GLU A 84 12.81 -20.77 15.13
N ASN A 85 11.61 -20.18 15.10
CA ASN A 85 10.44 -20.77 14.49
C ASN A 85 10.34 -20.36 13.00
N SER A 86 10.49 -21.34 12.11
CA SER A 86 10.42 -21.14 10.66
C SER A 86 9.05 -20.67 10.16
N GLU A 87 7.95 -21.07 10.79
CA GLU A 87 6.60 -20.61 10.44
C GLU A 87 6.44 -19.13 10.81
N TRP A 88 6.94 -18.74 11.99
CA TRP A 88 6.94 -17.35 12.42
C TRP A 88 7.78 -16.46 11.49
N LEU A 89 8.99 -16.91 11.14
CA LEU A 89 9.86 -16.22 10.18
C LEU A 89 9.23 -16.13 8.78
N SER A 90 8.55 -17.18 8.32
CA SER A 90 7.82 -17.14 7.04
C SER A 90 6.71 -16.09 7.05
N GLN A 91 5.95 -16.02 8.15
CA GLN A 91 4.92 -14.98 8.32
C GLN A 91 5.54 -13.58 8.39
N LEU A 92 6.67 -13.40 9.09
CA LEU A 92 7.39 -12.13 9.15
C LEU A 92 7.90 -11.69 7.76
N ALA A 93 8.45 -12.62 6.98
CA ALA A 93 8.90 -12.38 5.60
C ALA A 93 7.74 -11.92 4.71
N TYR A 94 6.61 -12.63 4.76
CA TYR A 94 5.39 -12.22 4.07
C TYR A 94 4.92 -10.82 4.48
N LEU A 95 4.89 -10.54 5.79
CA LEU A 95 4.49 -9.22 6.29
C LEU A 95 5.43 -8.14 5.76
N SER A 96 6.74 -8.37 5.75
CA SER A 96 7.71 -7.45 5.14
C SER A 96 7.35 -7.13 3.68
N ASP A 97 7.12 -8.15 2.85
CA ASP A 97 6.80 -7.96 1.44
C ASP A 97 5.46 -7.23 1.22
N ILE A 98 4.38 -7.63 1.90
CA ILE A 98 3.07 -7.01 1.71
C ILE A 98 3.06 -5.56 2.20
N PHE A 99 3.71 -5.26 3.33
CA PHE A 99 3.82 -3.88 3.81
C PHE A 99 4.70 -3.02 2.90
N SER A 100 5.76 -3.58 2.31
CA SER A 100 6.57 -2.89 1.29
C SER A 100 5.71 -2.49 0.08
N ARG A 101 4.92 -3.44 -0.46
CA ARG A 101 3.99 -3.18 -1.58
C ARG A 101 2.93 -2.13 -1.25
N LEU A 102 2.39 -2.16 -0.02
CA LEU A 102 1.43 -1.15 0.44
C LEU A 102 2.09 0.23 0.59
N ASN A 103 3.34 0.28 1.07
CA ASN A 103 4.11 1.50 1.15
C ASN A 103 4.38 2.09 -0.25
N ASP A 104 4.75 1.26 -1.23
CA ASP A 104 4.96 1.68 -2.62
C ASP A 104 3.69 2.25 -3.25
N LEU A 105 2.55 1.57 -3.05
CA LEU A 105 1.25 2.11 -3.46
C LEU A 105 1.03 3.47 -2.82
N ASN A 106 1.22 3.59 -1.50
CA ASN A 106 1.01 4.85 -0.80
C ASN A 106 1.96 5.96 -1.30
N LEU A 107 3.23 5.67 -1.56
CA LEU A 107 4.17 6.66 -2.13
C LEU A 107 3.69 7.10 -3.51
N GLY A 108 3.27 6.16 -4.35
CA GLY A 108 2.68 6.45 -5.66
C GLY A 108 1.40 7.30 -5.56
N LEU A 109 0.60 7.14 -4.51
CA LEU A 109 -0.59 7.95 -4.26
C LEU A 109 -0.27 9.36 -3.71
N GLN A 110 0.96 9.60 -3.24
CA GLN A 110 1.42 10.89 -2.70
C GLN A 110 2.20 11.74 -3.70
N GLU A 111 2.37 11.28 -4.94
CA GLU A 111 3.01 12.04 -6.01
C GLU A 111 2.21 13.33 -6.30
N LEU A 112 2.92 14.48 -6.36
CA LEU A 112 2.32 15.82 -6.48
C LEU A 112 1.48 16.06 -7.76
N SER A 113 1.56 15.14 -8.72
CA SER A 113 0.92 15.24 -10.05
C SER A 113 -0.12 14.14 -10.31
N ILE A 114 -0.58 13.41 -9.28
CA ILE A 114 -1.55 12.32 -9.47
C ILE A 114 -2.98 12.86 -9.62
N THR A 115 -3.69 12.44 -10.67
CA THR A 115 -5.12 12.71 -10.82
C THR A 115 -5.96 11.66 -10.10
N VAL A 116 -7.25 11.90 -9.88
CA VAL A 116 -8.14 10.85 -9.32
C VAL A 116 -8.25 9.63 -10.24
N PHE A 117 -8.08 9.83 -11.54
CA PHE A 117 -8.05 8.73 -12.50
C PHE A 117 -6.83 7.84 -12.28
N ASP A 118 -5.65 8.45 -12.13
CA ASP A 118 -4.42 7.72 -11.84
C ASP A 118 -4.51 6.98 -10.49
N LEU A 119 -5.13 7.60 -9.50
CA LEU A 119 -5.33 7.00 -8.18
C LEU A 119 -6.31 5.81 -8.24
N ASN A 120 -7.41 5.93 -8.99
CA ASN A 120 -8.31 4.79 -9.25
C ASN A 120 -7.58 3.67 -9.99
N ASP A 121 -6.75 4.00 -10.97
CA ASP A 121 -6.01 3.01 -11.75
C ASP A 121 -4.96 2.30 -10.90
N LYS A 122 -4.21 3.03 -10.05
CA LYS A 122 -3.22 2.47 -9.12
C LYS A 122 -3.89 1.54 -8.10
N ILE A 123 -5.06 1.89 -7.57
CA ILE A 123 -5.81 1.06 -6.61
C ILE A 123 -6.41 -0.17 -7.28
N ASN A 124 -7.02 -0.02 -8.45
CA ASN A 124 -7.52 -1.14 -9.24
C ASN A 124 -6.39 -2.11 -9.61
N ALA A 125 -5.21 -1.59 -9.95
CA ALA A 125 -4.03 -2.41 -10.16
C ALA A 125 -3.62 -3.17 -8.89
N MET A 126 -3.66 -2.53 -7.71
CA MET A 126 -3.39 -3.22 -6.44
C MET A 126 -4.40 -4.33 -6.14
N VAL A 127 -5.70 -4.07 -6.33
CA VAL A 127 -6.77 -5.09 -6.17
C VAL A 127 -6.53 -6.30 -7.08
N LYS A 128 -6.17 -6.07 -8.34
CA LYS A 128 -5.81 -7.13 -9.29
C LYS A 128 -4.55 -7.88 -8.88
N LYS A 129 -3.53 -7.18 -8.38
CA LYS A 129 -2.30 -7.81 -7.84
C LYS A 129 -2.59 -8.70 -6.65
N LEU A 130 -3.40 -8.25 -5.68
CA LEU A 130 -3.80 -9.06 -4.52
C LEU A 130 -4.53 -10.34 -4.94
N GLN A 131 -5.42 -10.26 -5.94
CA GLN A 131 -6.07 -11.44 -6.51
C GLN A 131 -5.07 -12.40 -7.18
N LEU A 132 -4.09 -11.87 -7.91
CA LEU A 132 -3.02 -12.69 -8.49
C LEU A 132 -2.19 -13.39 -7.39
N PHE A 133 -1.86 -12.67 -6.31
CA PHE A 133 -1.07 -13.22 -5.19
C PHE A 133 -1.83 -14.36 -4.51
N GLU A 134 -3.13 -14.18 -4.28
CA GLU A 134 -4.01 -15.23 -3.73
C GLU A 134 -3.99 -16.50 -4.58
N MET A 135 -4.14 -16.36 -5.90
CA MET A 135 -4.11 -17.50 -6.84
C MET A 135 -2.76 -18.22 -6.84
N LYS A 136 -1.67 -17.46 -6.81
CA LYS A 136 -0.30 -17.97 -6.79
C LYS A 136 0.00 -18.75 -5.51
N ILE A 137 -0.33 -18.19 -4.36
CA ILE A 137 -0.12 -18.84 -3.07
C ILE A 137 -0.96 -20.12 -2.94
N LYS A 138 -2.21 -20.11 -3.41
CA LYS A 138 -3.05 -21.33 -3.47
C LYS A 138 -2.44 -22.42 -4.34
N ALA A 139 -1.70 -22.06 -5.39
CA ALA A 139 -0.98 -23.00 -6.25
C ALA A 139 0.39 -23.42 -5.67
N GLY A 140 0.77 -22.95 -4.48
CA GLY A 140 2.07 -23.20 -3.86
C GLY A 140 3.21 -22.32 -4.38
N ASP A 141 2.90 -21.31 -5.19
CA ASP A 141 3.87 -20.37 -5.76
C ASP A 141 4.00 -19.11 -4.89
N VAL A 142 5.17 -18.97 -4.25
CA VAL A 142 5.52 -17.86 -3.35
C VAL A 142 6.25 -16.71 -4.05
N SER A 143 6.49 -16.80 -5.36
CA SER A 143 7.19 -15.77 -6.13
C SER A 143 6.63 -14.34 -6.03
N PRO A 144 5.33 -14.11 -5.69
CA PRO A 144 4.86 -12.76 -5.41
C PRO A 144 5.47 -12.09 -4.18
N PHE A 145 6.19 -12.83 -3.33
CA PHE A 145 6.75 -12.36 -2.07
C PHE A 145 8.25 -12.69 -2.06
N PRO A 146 9.11 -11.80 -2.59
CA PRO A 146 10.54 -12.09 -2.79
C PRO A 146 11.30 -12.41 -1.50
N THR A 147 10.96 -11.75 -0.39
CA THR A 147 11.58 -12.00 0.92
C THR A 147 11.21 -13.38 1.42
N LEU A 148 9.93 -13.75 1.30
CA LEU A 148 9.44 -15.09 1.64
C LEU A 148 10.04 -16.17 0.72
N GLU A 149 10.08 -15.92 -0.58
CA GLU A 149 10.63 -16.84 -1.58
C GLU A 149 12.10 -17.13 -1.31
N SER A 150 12.90 -16.09 -1.04
CA SER A 150 14.32 -16.22 -0.70
C SER A 150 14.50 -17.04 0.57
N PHE A 151 13.74 -16.71 1.63
CA PHE A 151 13.79 -17.43 2.91
C PHE A 151 13.46 -18.92 2.77
N ILE A 152 12.38 -19.25 2.06
CA ILE A 152 11.95 -20.64 1.83
C ILE A 152 13.03 -21.40 1.05
N SER A 153 13.58 -20.77 0.00
CA SER A 153 14.57 -21.38 -0.88
C SER A 153 15.91 -21.63 -0.17
N GLU A 154 16.41 -20.63 0.56
CA GLU A 154 17.68 -20.71 1.30
C GLU A 154 17.63 -21.76 2.41
N ASN A 155 16.50 -21.85 3.11
CA ASN A 155 16.30 -22.80 4.20
C ASN A 155 15.74 -24.16 3.75
N LYS A 156 15.51 -24.35 2.43
CA LYS A 156 14.93 -25.57 1.83
C LYS A 156 13.61 -25.99 2.49
N LEU A 157 12.78 -25.02 2.81
CA LEU A 157 11.50 -25.21 3.47
C LEU A 157 10.37 -25.39 2.46
N THR A 158 9.22 -25.82 2.98
CA THR A 158 7.94 -25.71 2.27
C THR A 158 7.02 -24.81 3.10
N LEU A 159 6.23 -23.98 2.43
CA LEU A 159 5.28 -23.12 3.13
C LEU A 159 4.19 -23.98 3.80
N ASP A 160 4.12 -23.90 5.13
CA ASP A 160 3.09 -24.55 5.94
C ASP A 160 1.68 -24.20 5.46
N ASP A 161 0.75 -25.16 5.55
CA ASP A 161 -0.62 -25.01 5.06
C ASP A 161 -1.39 -23.93 5.84
N GLY A 162 -1.19 -23.85 7.17
CA GLY A 162 -1.80 -22.81 8.01
C GLY A 162 -1.25 -21.42 7.68
N VAL A 163 0.07 -21.31 7.46
CA VAL A 163 0.68 -20.05 6.98
C VAL A 163 0.12 -19.64 5.62
N ARG A 164 -0.03 -20.60 4.70
CA ARG A 164 -0.62 -20.38 3.36
C ARG A 164 -2.04 -19.84 3.46
N ASP A 165 -2.87 -20.46 4.29
CA ASP A 165 -4.27 -20.05 4.49
C ASP A 165 -4.36 -18.65 5.11
N ASN A 166 -3.48 -18.33 6.06
CA ASN A 166 -3.37 -16.99 6.63
C ASN A 166 -3.00 -15.93 5.58
N ILE A 167 -2.03 -16.21 4.70
CA ILE A 167 -1.63 -15.30 3.62
C ILE A 167 -2.78 -15.06 2.64
N VAL A 168 -3.50 -16.13 2.27
CA VAL A 168 -4.66 -16.07 1.37
C VAL A 168 -5.77 -15.25 2.01
N ALA A 169 -6.15 -15.54 3.25
CA ALA A 169 -7.20 -14.84 3.98
C ALA A 169 -6.86 -13.35 4.16
N HIS A 170 -5.60 -13.02 4.45
CA HIS A 170 -5.17 -11.62 4.55
C HIS A 170 -5.23 -10.90 3.21
N SER A 171 -4.78 -11.54 2.12
CA SER A 171 -4.81 -10.95 0.77
C SER A 171 -6.24 -10.67 0.29
N ASP A 172 -7.17 -11.59 0.57
CA ASP A 172 -8.58 -11.38 0.27
C ASP A 172 -9.19 -10.28 1.14
N SER A 173 -8.90 -10.26 2.45
CA SER A 173 -9.35 -9.19 3.34
C SER A 173 -8.88 -7.81 2.88
N LEU A 174 -7.60 -7.67 2.49
CA LEU A 174 -7.07 -6.42 1.93
C LEU A 174 -7.81 -6.04 0.65
N ARG A 175 -8.05 -7.01 -0.24
CA ARG A 175 -8.76 -6.79 -1.51
C ARG A 175 -10.18 -6.28 -1.27
N GLN A 176 -10.93 -6.90 -0.36
CA GLN A 176 -12.28 -6.49 0.01
C GLN A 176 -12.28 -5.08 0.61
N GLN A 177 -11.32 -4.78 1.49
CA GLN A 177 -11.15 -3.45 2.04
C GLN A 177 -10.89 -2.41 0.94
N PHE A 178 -9.94 -2.63 0.03
CA PHE A 178 -9.73 -1.70 -1.09
C PHE A 178 -11.01 -1.46 -1.90
N ARG A 179 -11.83 -2.49 -2.16
CA ARG A 179 -13.11 -2.34 -2.86
C ARG A 179 -14.19 -1.62 -2.06
N ASN A 180 -14.25 -1.83 -0.75
CA ASN A 180 -15.27 -1.23 0.10
C ASN A 180 -15.03 0.26 0.29
N TYR A 181 -13.77 0.66 0.44
CA TYR A 181 -13.41 2.05 0.62
C TYR A 181 -13.24 2.78 -0.71
N TYR A 182 -12.93 2.05 -1.78
CA TYR A 182 -12.86 2.56 -3.13
C TYR A 182 -13.75 1.72 -4.04
N PRO A 183 -15.07 1.89 -3.94
CA PRO A 183 -15.97 1.29 -4.90
C PRO A 183 -15.53 1.77 -6.28
N VAL A 184 -15.34 0.84 -7.20
CA VAL A 184 -15.00 1.17 -8.59
C VAL A 184 -16.07 2.13 -9.07
N SER A 185 -15.73 3.42 -9.16
CA SER A 185 -16.59 4.41 -9.78
C SER A 185 -16.74 3.95 -11.22
N ALA A 186 -17.93 3.41 -11.51
CA ALA A 186 -18.27 2.83 -12.79
C ALA A 186 -18.27 3.96 -13.83
N GLU A 187 -17.17 4.17 -14.55
CA GLU A 187 -17.13 4.92 -15.81
C GLU A 187 -17.64 6.38 -15.81
N VAL A 188 -18.10 6.90 -14.65
CA VAL A 188 -18.92 8.12 -14.52
C VAL A 188 -18.25 9.36 -15.08
N ASN A 189 -16.93 9.33 -15.28
CA ASN A 189 -16.15 10.45 -15.76
C ASN A 189 -15.10 10.05 -16.83
N ASN A 190 -15.35 9.01 -17.64
CA ASN A 190 -14.45 8.67 -18.74
C ASN A 190 -14.30 9.83 -19.74
N TRP A 191 -15.35 10.62 -19.93
CA TRP A 191 -15.33 11.87 -20.70
C TRP A 191 -14.32 12.89 -20.15
N MET A 192 -14.04 12.90 -18.84
CA MET A 192 -13.01 13.75 -18.26
C MET A 192 -11.60 13.24 -18.56
N ARG A 193 -11.41 11.93 -18.72
CA ARG A 193 -10.13 11.33 -19.14
C ARG A 193 -9.85 11.61 -20.61
N ASN A 194 -10.88 11.55 -21.43
CA ASN A 194 -10.79 11.84 -22.85
C ASN A 194 -12.06 12.56 -23.36
N PRO A 195 -12.01 13.91 -23.45
CA PRO A 195 -13.17 14.69 -23.88
C PRO A 195 -13.50 14.54 -25.36
N PHE A 196 -12.61 13.92 -26.15
CA PHE A 196 -12.78 13.76 -27.61
C PHE A 196 -13.37 12.39 -28.00
N THR A 197 -13.70 11.53 -27.03
CA THR A 197 -14.35 10.22 -27.28
C THR A 197 -15.78 10.18 -26.77
N VAL A 198 -16.36 11.32 -26.43
CA VAL A 198 -17.69 11.43 -25.85
C VAL A 198 -18.73 11.40 -26.95
N GLU A 199 -19.68 10.47 -26.82
CA GLU A 199 -20.89 10.46 -27.64
C GLU A 199 -22.04 11.16 -26.92
N VAL A 200 -23.08 11.53 -27.67
CA VAL A 200 -24.26 12.24 -27.13
C VAL A 200 -24.90 11.47 -25.96
N GLY A 201 -24.85 10.14 -25.98
CA GLY A 201 -25.39 9.27 -24.93
C GLY A 201 -24.57 9.23 -23.64
N ASP A 202 -23.32 9.70 -23.66
CA ASP A 202 -22.39 9.67 -22.52
C ASP A 202 -22.36 11.01 -21.77
N MET A 203 -23.19 11.97 -22.18
CA MET A 203 -23.20 13.32 -21.62
C MET A 203 -23.76 13.33 -20.19
N PRO A 204 -23.10 14.01 -19.24
CA PRO A 204 -23.61 14.11 -17.87
C PRO A 204 -25.01 14.75 -17.84
N GLU A 205 -25.95 14.10 -17.15
CA GLU A 205 -27.31 14.61 -16.94
C GLU A 205 -27.32 15.92 -16.14
N ASP A 206 -26.28 16.15 -15.33
CA ASP A 206 -26.11 17.35 -14.52
C ASP A 206 -25.72 18.60 -15.33
N PHE A 207 -25.35 18.44 -16.62
CA PHE A 207 -24.97 19.57 -17.47
C PHE A 207 -26.21 20.21 -18.09
N SER A 208 -26.21 21.55 -18.15
CA SER A 208 -27.23 22.24 -18.95
C SER A 208 -27.08 21.91 -20.43
N THR A 209 -28.16 22.00 -21.21
CA THR A 209 -28.12 21.74 -22.67
C THR A 209 -27.06 22.59 -23.38
N SER A 210 -26.90 23.85 -22.95
CA SER A 210 -25.87 24.75 -23.50
C SER A 210 -24.43 24.28 -23.20
N GLU A 211 -24.20 23.69 -22.03
CA GLU A 211 -22.91 23.08 -21.68
C GLU A 211 -22.68 21.77 -22.43
N GLN A 212 -23.75 20.99 -22.65
CA GLN A 212 -23.68 19.77 -23.43
C GLN A 212 -23.33 20.06 -24.89
N GLU A 213 -23.98 21.04 -25.52
CA GLU A 213 -23.65 21.52 -26.87
C GLU A 213 -22.21 22.03 -26.95
N SER A 214 -21.80 22.88 -25.99
CA SER A 214 -20.43 23.41 -25.92
C SER A 214 -19.38 22.30 -25.77
N PHE A 215 -19.72 21.22 -25.06
CA PHE A 215 -18.85 20.05 -24.90
C PHE A 215 -18.73 19.25 -26.21
N LEU A 216 -19.85 19.04 -26.93
CA LEU A 216 -19.86 18.33 -28.21
C LEU A 216 -19.10 19.10 -29.29
N GLU A 217 -19.20 20.44 -29.31
CA GLU A 217 -18.36 21.26 -30.19
C GLU A 217 -16.87 21.11 -29.87
N LEU A 218 -16.52 21.10 -28.58
CA LEU A 218 -15.15 20.89 -28.11
C LEU A 218 -14.62 19.50 -28.47
N SER A 219 -15.45 18.45 -28.35
CA SER A 219 -15.05 17.07 -28.67
C SER A 219 -14.77 16.87 -30.16
N CYS A 220 -15.32 17.72 -31.03
CA CYS A 220 -15.09 17.73 -32.48
C CYS A 220 -13.89 18.61 -32.92
N ASP A 221 -13.26 19.36 -32.01
CA ASP A 221 -12.16 20.26 -32.34
C ASP A 221 -10.82 19.51 -32.46
N GLU A 222 -10.43 19.19 -33.69
CA GLU A 222 -9.19 18.46 -33.99
C GLU A 222 -7.91 19.23 -33.65
N ALA A 223 -7.94 20.57 -33.63
CA ALA A 223 -6.80 21.37 -33.19
C ALA A 223 -6.59 21.20 -31.68
N LEU A 224 -7.68 21.30 -30.91
CA LEU A 224 -7.65 21.04 -29.46
C LEU A 224 -7.28 19.60 -29.13
N LYS A 225 -7.71 18.63 -29.93
CA LYS A 225 -7.33 17.22 -29.77
C LYS A 225 -5.84 16.99 -29.97
N SER A 226 -5.23 17.71 -30.92
CA SER A 226 -3.78 17.69 -31.12
C SER A 226 -3.06 18.33 -29.93
N ASP A 227 -3.54 19.46 -29.43
CA ASP A 227 -2.96 20.16 -28.28
C ASP A 227 -3.09 19.35 -26.98
N PHE A 228 -4.22 18.66 -26.78
CA PHE A 228 -4.48 17.78 -25.64
C PHE A 228 -3.41 16.69 -25.49
N LYS A 229 -2.85 16.18 -26.58
CA LYS A 229 -1.75 15.20 -26.56
C LYS A 229 -0.43 15.77 -26.02
N ARG A 230 -0.32 17.11 -25.92
CA ARG A 230 0.91 17.82 -25.60
C ARG A 230 0.89 18.46 -24.21
N ILE A 231 -0.27 18.53 -23.55
CA ILE A 231 -0.44 19.15 -22.23
C ILE A 231 -1.02 18.14 -21.23
N SER A 232 -0.85 18.42 -19.93
CA SER A 232 -1.42 17.55 -18.90
C SER A 232 -2.95 17.65 -18.86
N LEU A 233 -3.61 16.61 -18.36
CA LEU A 233 -5.07 16.60 -18.20
C LEU A 233 -5.56 17.78 -17.35
N LEU A 234 -4.82 18.10 -16.29
CA LEU A 234 -5.12 19.22 -15.40
C LEU A 234 -4.99 20.57 -16.12
N ASP A 235 -3.91 20.78 -16.86
CA ASP A 235 -3.69 22.02 -17.62
C ASP A 235 -4.76 22.21 -18.70
N PHE A 236 -5.17 21.13 -19.35
CA PHE A 236 -6.26 21.16 -20.33
C PHE A 236 -7.56 21.66 -19.70
N TRP A 237 -8.00 21.04 -18.60
CA TRP A 237 -9.24 21.43 -17.94
C TRP A 237 -9.19 22.84 -17.34
N ILE A 238 -8.04 23.27 -16.79
CA ILE A 238 -7.84 24.65 -16.30
C ILE A 238 -8.02 25.68 -17.43
N GLN A 239 -7.49 25.40 -18.62
CA GLN A 239 -7.66 26.30 -19.78
C GLN A 239 -9.12 26.39 -20.25
N LYS A 240 -9.93 25.34 -20.00
CA LYS A 240 -11.32 25.23 -20.47
C LYS A 240 -12.38 25.53 -19.42
N THR A 241 -11.99 25.82 -18.17
CA THR A 241 -12.90 26.21 -17.08
C THR A 241 -13.88 27.33 -17.45
N ARG A 242 -13.48 28.26 -18.35
CA ARG A 242 -14.35 29.35 -18.80
C ARG A 242 -15.46 28.92 -19.75
N ARG A 243 -15.30 27.81 -20.48
CA ARG A 243 -16.28 27.31 -21.46
C ARG A 243 -17.23 26.29 -20.84
N ILE A 244 -16.77 25.50 -19.87
CA ILE A 244 -17.57 24.44 -19.23
C ILE A 244 -17.36 24.51 -17.71
N PRO A 245 -18.01 25.45 -17.00
CA PRO A 245 -17.80 25.65 -15.57
C PRO A 245 -18.19 24.43 -14.72
N SER A 246 -19.26 23.71 -15.12
CA SER A 246 -19.74 22.52 -14.39
C SER A 246 -18.75 21.35 -14.41
N ALA A 247 -17.93 21.22 -15.47
CA ALA A 247 -16.86 20.23 -15.53
C ALA A 247 -15.78 20.49 -14.47
N PHE A 248 -15.52 21.75 -14.14
CA PHE A 248 -14.54 22.14 -13.12
C PHE A 248 -15.08 21.93 -11.69
N GLY A 249 -16.38 22.18 -11.47
CA GLY A 249 -17.07 21.86 -10.22
C GLY A 249 -17.00 20.37 -9.89
N GLN A 250 -17.24 19.50 -10.88
CA GLN A 250 -17.06 18.06 -10.71
C GLN A 250 -15.58 17.65 -10.54
N GLY A 251 -14.64 18.30 -11.25
CA GLY A 251 -13.21 18.12 -11.03
C GLY A 251 -12.73 18.52 -9.62
N HIS A 252 -13.36 19.52 -9.01
CA HIS A 252 -13.12 19.93 -7.61
C HIS A 252 -13.76 19.00 -6.58
N THR A 253 -14.95 18.45 -6.83
CA THR A 253 -15.56 17.39 -5.99
C THR A 253 -14.73 16.11 -6.02
N VAL A 254 -14.09 15.86 -7.16
CA VAL A 254 -13.09 14.81 -7.36
C VAL A 254 -11.80 15.15 -6.59
N SER A 255 -11.36 16.41 -6.54
CA SER A 255 -10.24 16.87 -5.71
C SER A 255 -10.53 16.90 -4.18
N SER A 256 -11.75 17.21 -3.75
CA SER A 256 -12.15 17.07 -2.34
C SER A 256 -12.23 15.59 -1.95
N SER A 257 -12.61 14.72 -2.89
CA SER A 257 -12.50 13.27 -2.72
C SER A 257 -11.04 12.82 -2.49
N ILE A 258 -10.02 13.53 -3.01
CA ILE A 258 -8.59 13.28 -2.69
C ILE A 258 -8.28 13.64 -1.22
N ARG A 259 -8.86 14.74 -0.70
CA ARG A 259 -8.64 15.18 0.69
C ARG A 259 -9.38 14.28 1.69
N ASP A 260 -10.59 13.84 1.33
CA ASP A 260 -11.32 12.79 2.03
C ASP A 260 -10.63 11.42 1.88
N TYR A 261 -9.92 11.17 0.77
CA TYR A 261 -9.04 10.01 0.56
C TYR A 261 -7.88 9.94 1.56
N ILE A 262 -7.32 11.08 1.97
CA ILE A 262 -6.28 11.15 3.01
C ILE A 262 -6.90 10.91 4.41
N SER A 263 -8.19 11.24 4.62
CA SER A 263 -8.93 10.91 5.84
C SER A 263 -9.39 9.44 5.88
N VAL A 264 -9.73 8.87 4.72
CA VAL A 264 -10.05 7.45 4.54
C VAL A 264 -8.77 6.60 4.57
N ARG A 265 -7.61 7.14 4.15
CA ARG A 265 -6.27 6.59 4.38
C ARG A 265 -6.07 6.30 5.87
N GLU A 266 -6.49 7.18 6.76
CA GLU A 266 -6.44 6.87 8.19
C GLU A 266 -7.43 5.76 8.55
N ARG A 267 -8.68 5.77 8.07
CA ARG A 267 -9.71 4.77 8.45
C ARG A 267 -9.53 3.34 7.90
N LEU A 268 -9.04 3.17 6.67
CA LEU A 268 -8.66 1.87 6.09
C LEU A 268 -7.50 1.23 6.85
N LEU A 269 -6.49 2.05 7.14
CA LEU A 269 -5.22 1.62 7.73
C LEU A 269 -5.35 1.44 9.24
N ILE A 270 -6.30 2.16 9.86
CA ILE A 270 -6.80 1.92 11.21
C ILE A 270 -7.61 0.62 11.26
N SER A 271 -8.55 0.35 10.35
CA SER A 271 -9.36 -0.89 10.41
C SER A 271 -8.57 -2.19 10.27
N CYS A 272 -7.38 -2.16 9.65
CA CYS A 272 -6.46 -3.31 9.59
C CYS A 272 -5.74 -3.60 10.93
N CYS A 273 -5.68 -2.65 11.87
CA CYS A 273 -4.90 -2.74 13.11
C CYS A 273 -5.58 -2.22 14.39
N ASP A 274 -6.74 -1.55 14.34
CA ASP A 274 -7.45 -1.05 15.53
C ASP A 274 -8.25 -2.18 16.17
N GLN A 275 -7.60 -2.87 17.11
CA GLN A 275 -8.25 -3.16 18.39
C GLN A 275 -7.58 -2.50 19.59
N ASP A 276 -6.48 -1.75 19.43
CA ASP A 276 -5.79 -1.12 20.56
C ASP A 276 -6.09 0.37 20.72
N LYS A 277 -7.37 0.72 20.65
CA LYS A 277 -7.90 1.81 21.48
C LYS A 277 -8.64 1.19 22.65
N ILE A 278 -7.91 0.88 23.72
CA ILE A 278 -8.22 1.11 25.14
C ILE A 278 -7.05 0.54 25.96
N GLN A 279 -6.12 1.41 26.37
CA GLN A 279 -5.62 1.52 27.76
C GLN A 279 -4.43 2.49 27.81
N LYS A 280 -4.76 3.73 28.21
CA LYS A 280 -3.96 4.42 29.22
C LYS A 280 -4.20 3.75 30.56
#